data_AF-A0AAP5IHH5-F1
#
_entry.id   AF-A0AAP5IHH5-F1
#
_cell.length_a   1.000
_cell.length_b   1.000
_cell.length_c   1.000
_cell.angle_alpha   90.00
_cell.angle_beta   90.00
_cell.angle_gamma   90.00
#
_symmetry.space_group_name_H-M   'P 1'
#
loop_
_entity.id
_entity.type
_entity.pdbx_description
1 polymer ?
#
loop_
_entity_poly.entity_id
_entity_poly.type
_entity_poly.pdbx_seq_one_letter_code
_entity_poly.pdbx_strand_id
1 'polypeptide(L)'
;MELKSFDKFHQLRKLDHDLSSIGFCSEVRTGDINRFASRIRLAKNFRGINLEGYSQETNSGYDAFFLVFLTHSALEVFMEINSLKLDMLTPLMTPYNSEKVIREFVEKDKQGLLYDFLYKKLVDKKLKVKLSDCRSYKSTNVAHISASIRHIFAHGHLCAHSNGINPKNVYSICVSISEFLLNFMDAEFTKKVEEYYKKVDADII
;
A
#
# COMPACT_ATOMS: atom_id res chain seq x y z
N MET A 1 -8.97 -7.60 11.46
CA MET A 1 -9.65 -6.37 10.99
C MET A 1 -9.91 -6.46 9.51
N GLU A 2 -11.13 -6.12 9.08
CA GLU A 2 -11.60 -6.19 7.70
C GLU A 2 -11.70 -4.79 7.07
N LEU A 3 -12.25 -4.73 5.86
CA LEU A 3 -12.50 -3.50 5.09
C LEU A 3 -13.85 -2.90 5.54
N LYS A 4 -13.90 -1.62 5.92
CA LYS A 4 -15.01 -1.09 6.75
C LYS A 4 -16.39 -1.18 6.09
N SER A 5 -16.48 -0.93 4.79
CA SER A 5 -17.77 -0.90 4.05
C SER A 5 -18.02 -2.17 3.23
N PHE A 6 -17.36 -3.27 3.56
CA PHE A 6 -17.45 -4.49 2.76
C PHE A 6 -18.82 -5.18 2.87
N ASP A 7 -19.46 -5.11 4.04
CA ASP A 7 -20.82 -5.62 4.23
C ASP A 7 -21.84 -4.85 3.39
N LYS A 8 -21.72 -3.51 3.35
CA LYS A 8 -22.56 -2.67 2.49
C LYS A 8 -22.34 -2.96 1.01
N PHE A 9 -21.09 -3.17 0.60
CA PHE A 9 -20.78 -3.63 -0.75
C PHE A 9 -21.52 -4.94 -1.06
N HIS A 10 -21.49 -5.93 -0.15
CA HIS A 10 -22.22 -7.18 -0.35
C HIS A 10 -23.74 -6.99 -0.40
N GLN A 11 -24.30 -6.06 0.37
CA GLN A 11 -25.74 -5.72 0.29
C GLN A 11 -26.10 -5.16 -1.09
N LEU A 12 -25.34 -4.19 -1.60
CA LEU A 12 -25.54 -3.64 -2.95
C LEU A 12 -25.45 -4.74 -4.02
N ARG A 13 -24.52 -5.69 -3.85
CA ARG A 13 -24.40 -6.84 -4.76
C ARG A 13 -25.57 -7.81 -4.69
N LYS A 14 -26.21 -8.00 -3.53
CA LYS A 14 -27.43 -8.82 -3.39
C LYS A 14 -28.64 -8.17 -4.06
N LEU A 15 -28.66 -6.84 -4.14
CA LEU A 15 -29.68 -6.05 -4.83
C LEU A 15 -29.35 -5.85 -6.33
N ASP A 16 -28.37 -6.59 -6.86
CA ASP A 16 -27.95 -6.60 -8.27
C ASP A 16 -27.46 -5.24 -8.83
N HIS A 17 -26.99 -4.34 -7.96
CA HIS A 17 -26.36 -3.08 -8.41
C HIS A 17 -25.03 -3.33 -9.10
N ASP A 18 -24.89 -2.83 -10.32
CA ASP A 18 -23.67 -2.99 -11.11
C ASP A 18 -22.43 -2.29 -10.49
N LEU A 19 -21.26 -2.90 -10.67
CA LEU A 19 -19.99 -2.41 -10.09
C LEU A 19 -19.57 -1.05 -10.67
N SER A 20 -19.83 -0.81 -11.96
CA SER A 20 -19.53 0.48 -12.58
C SER A 20 -20.42 1.59 -12.03
N SER A 21 -21.66 1.27 -11.65
CA SER A 21 -22.58 2.22 -11.00
C SER A 21 -22.09 2.64 -9.62
N ILE A 22 -21.47 1.72 -8.88
CA ILE A 22 -20.79 2.02 -7.59
C ILE A 22 -19.52 2.86 -7.82
N GLY A 23 -18.99 2.89 -9.04
CA GLY A 23 -17.82 3.67 -9.43
C GLY A 23 -16.53 2.86 -9.51
N PHE A 24 -16.61 1.54 -9.59
CA PHE A 24 -15.45 0.68 -9.95
C PHE A 24 -15.27 0.64 -11.47
N CYS A 25 -14.12 0.14 -11.92
CA CYS A 25 -13.89 -0.06 -13.35
C CYS A 25 -14.91 -1.04 -13.96
N SER A 26 -15.35 -0.80 -15.20
CA SER A 26 -16.37 -1.58 -15.89
C SER A 26 -15.98 -3.04 -16.18
N GLU A 27 -14.69 -3.34 -16.24
CA GLU A 27 -14.18 -4.70 -16.50
C GLU A 27 -14.03 -5.54 -15.22
N VAL A 28 -14.21 -4.91 -14.05
CA VAL A 28 -14.01 -5.53 -12.73
C VAL A 28 -15.14 -6.47 -12.43
N ARG A 29 -14.81 -7.63 -11.83
CA ARG A 29 -15.79 -8.59 -11.34
C ARG A 29 -15.86 -8.56 -9.82
N THR A 30 -16.93 -9.09 -9.25
CA THR A 30 -17.07 -9.22 -7.78
C THR A 30 -15.89 -10.00 -7.18
N GLY A 31 -15.35 -10.98 -7.92
CA GLY A 31 -14.15 -11.72 -7.52
C GLY A 31 -12.90 -10.85 -7.34
N ASP A 32 -12.74 -9.78 -8.11
CA ASP A 32 -11.60 -8.87 -7.99
C ASP A 32 -11.72 -7.99 -6.73
N ILE A 33 -12.94 -7.55 -6.40
CA ILE A 33 -13.22 -6.84 -5.13
C ILE A 33 -12.96 -7.77 -3.92
N ASN A 34 -13.39 -9.04 -4.00
CA ASN A 34 -13.11 -10.03 -2.96
C ASN A 34 -11.60 -10.30 -2.82
N ARG A 35 -10.85 -10.33 -3.94
CA ARG A 35 -9.39 -10.45 -3.95
C ARG A 35 -8.74 -9.25 -3.26
N PHE A 36 -9.19 -8.04 -3.56
CA PHE A 36 -8.75 -6.82 -2.87
C PHE A 36 -9.00 -6.90 -1.36
N ALA A 37 -10.23 -7.18 -0.94
CA ALA A 37 -10.60 -7.31 0.48
C ALA A 37 -9.77 -8.38 1.20
N SER A 38 -9.53 -9.52 0.55
CA SER A 38 -8.70 -10.60 1.09
C SER A 38 -7.24 -10.18 1.29
N ARG A 39 -6.66 -9.43 0.35
CA ARG A 39 -5.28 -8.92 0.47
C ARG A 39 -5.15 -7.84 1.55
N ILE A 40 -6.13 -6.93 1.66
CA ILE A 40 -6.20 -5.96 2.77
C ILE A 40 -6.26 -6.69 4.11
N ARG A 41 -7.12 -7.71 4.22
CA ARG A 41 -7.24 -8.53 5.42
C ARG A 41 -5.92 -9.23 5.74
N LEU A 42 -5.26 -9.84 4.75
CA LEU A 42 -3.97 -10.49 4.97
C LEU A 42 -2.93 -9.49 5.52
N ALA A 43 -2.76 -8.33 4.88
CA ALA A 43 -1.79 -7.33 5.31
C ALA A 43 -2.09 -6.76 6.71
N LYS A 44 -3.35 -6.37 6.99
CA LYS A 44 -3.76 -5.85 8.32
C LYS A 44 -3.59 -6.85 9.46
N ASN A 45 -3.72 -8.15 9.16
CA ASN A 45 -3.63 -9.23 10.15
C ASN A 45 -2.27 -9.95 10.14
N PHE A 46 -1.31 -9.48 9.35
CA PHE A 46 0.06 -9.99 9.40
C PHE A 46 0.68 -9.67 10.78
N ARG A 47 1.34 -10.67 11.38
CA ARG A 47 1.95 -10.58 12.72
C ARG A 47 3.44 -10.92 12.72
N GLY A 48 4.04 -10.99 11.54
CA GLY A 48 5.42 -11.42 11.35
C GLY A 48 5.52 -12.84 10.81
N ILE A 49 6.73 -13.20 10.43
CA ILE A 49 7.13 -14.54 10.03
C ILE A 49 7.88 -15.22 11.17
N ASN A 50 7.75 -16.54 11.27
CA ASN A 50 8.52 -17.33 12.21
C ASN A 50 9.75 -17.89 11.50
N LEU A 51 10.94 -17.42 11.88
CA LEU A 51 12.21 -17.83 11.29
C LEU A 51 13.10 -18.45 12.37
N GLU A 52 13.47 -19.71 12.17
CA GLU A 52 14.37 -20.45 13.05
C GLU A 52 15.83 -20.08 12.78
N GLY A 53 16.63 -19.92 13.85
CA GLY A 53 18.07 -19.60 13.74
C GLY A 53 18.40 -18.13 13.46
N TYR A 54 17.40 -17.25 13.40
CA TYR A 54 17.59 -15.81 13.18
C TYR A 54 17.41 -15.01 14.47
N SER A 55 18.16 -13.90 14.60
CA SER A 55 17.96 -12.96 15.70
C SER A 55 16.62 -12.25 15.57
N GLN A 56 16.05 -11.79 16.70
CA GLN A 56 14.81 -11.01 16.71
C GLN A 56 14.91 -9.73 15.86
N GLU A 57 16.08 -9.10 15.86
CA GLU A 57 16.34 -7.92 15.04
C GLU A 57 16.30 -8.24 13.54
N THR A 58 16.87 -9.37 13.15
CA THR A 58 16.81 -9.85 11.76
C THR A 58 15.38 -10.15 11.34
N ASN A 59 14.63 -10.85 12.21
CA ASN A 59 13.22 -11.16 11.98
C ASN A 59 12.39 -9.89 11.80
N SER A 60 12.62 -8.89 12.65
CA SER A 60 11.92 -7.59 12.56
C SER A 60 12.18 -6.89 11.21
N GLY A 61 13.39 -6.99 10.67
CA GLY A 61 13.71 -6.48 9.34
C GLY A 61 12.95 -7.20 8.22
N TYR A 62 12.88 -8.54 8.28
CA TYR A 62 12.11 -9.30 7.30
C TYR A 62 10.60 -9.08 7.43
N ASP A 63 10.07 -9.03 8.65
CA ASP A 63 8.66 -8.71 8.93
C ASP A 63 8.26 -7.39 8.28
N ALA A 64 9.11 -6.38 8.42
CA ALA A 64 8.90 -5.05 7.85
C ALA A 64 8.80 -5.09 6.32
N PHE A 65 9.73 -5.77 5.64
CA PHE A 65 9.71 -5.90 4.19
C PHE A 65 8.54 -6.76 3.69
N PHE A 66 8.21 -7.85 4.38
CA PHE A 66 7.04 -8.67 4.07
C PHE A 66 5.75 -7.88 4.21
N LEU A 67 5.62 -7.06 5.26
CA LEU A 67 4.44 -6.22 5.44
C LEU A 67 4.27 -5.23 4.27
N VAL A 68 5.35 -4.58 3.83
CA VAL A 68 5.31 -3.70 2.64
C VAL A 68 4.96 -4.50 1.39
N PHE A 69 5.51 -5.69 1.22
CA PHE A 69 5.19 -6.58 0.10
C PHE A 69 3.69 -6.93 0.05
N LEU A 70 3.13 -7.39 1.17
CA LEU A 70 1.72 -7.73 1.29
C LEU A 70 0.83 -6.51 1.03
N THR A 71 1.18 -5.37 1.61
CA THR A 71 0.46 -4.11 1.44
C THR A 71 0.50 -3.62 0.00
N HIS A 72 1.66 -3.65 -0.64
CA HIS A 72 1.81 -3.25 -2.04
C HIS A 72 1.01 -4.17 -2.95
N SER A 73 0.94 -5.47 -2.65
CA SER A 73 0.11 -6.40 -3.40
C SER A 73 -1.38 -6.09 -3.30
N ALA A 74 -1.84 -5.54 -2.17
CA ALA A 74 -3.22 -5.04 -2.04
C ALA A 74 -3.42 -3.75 -2.85
N LEU A 75 -2.40 -2.88 -2.89
CA LEU A 75 -2.39 -1.65 -3.68
C LEU A 75 -2.46 -1.91 -5.18
N GLU A 76 -1.77 -2.95 -5.67
CA GLU A 76 -1.86 -3.39 -7.07
C GLU A 76 -3.32 -3.70 -7.43
N VAL A 77 -4.02 -4.50 -6.62
CA VAL A 77 -5.44 -4.82 -6.87
C VAL A 77 -6.33 -3.59 -6.68
N PHE A 78 -6.05 -2.72 -5.71
CA PHE A 78 -6.78 -1.46 -5.54
C PHE A 78 -6.70 -0.57 -6.81
N MET A 79 -5.52 -0.50 -7.42
CA MET A 79 -5.34 0.24 -8.66
C MET A 79 -6.10 -0.41 -9.82
N GLU A 80 -6.04 -1.74 -9.95
CA GLU A 80 -6.80 -2.50 -10.97
C GLU A 80 -8.30 -2.23 -10.87
N ILE A 81 -8.89 -2.36 -9.68
CA ILE A 81 -10.35 -2.22 -9.52
C ILE A 81 -10.87 -0.79 -9.76
N ASN A 82 -9.97 0.19 -9.78
CA ASN A 82 -10.28 1.60 -10.02
C ASN A 82 -9.70 2.13 -11.35
N SER A 83 -9.09 1.28 -12.19
CA SER A 83 -8.35 1.70 -13.39
C SER A 83 -7.31 2.81 -13.13
N LEU A 84 -6.65 2.74 -11.98
CA LEU A 84 -5.62 3.69 -11.59
C LEU A 84 -4.23 3.22 -12.02
N LYS A 85 -3.33 4.17 -12.22
CA LYS A 85 -1.89 3.94 -12.33
C LYS A 85 -1.20 4.56 -11.12
N LEU A 86 -0.01 4.05 -10.80
CA LEU A 86 0.78 4.50 -9.65
C LEU A 86 0.95 6.02 -9.59
N ASP A 87 1.22 6.68 -10.73
CA ASP A 87 1.41 8.13 -10.83
C ASP A 87 0.14 8.95 -10.59
N MET A 88 -1.05 8.34 -10.70
CA MET A 88 -2.34 8.98 -10.45
C MET A 88 -2.72 8.99 -8.96
N LEU A 89 -1.96 8.29 -8.11
CA LEU A 89 -2.28 8.18 -6.68
C LEU A 89 -1.96 9.43 -5.88
N THR A 90 -1.03 10.28 -6.34
CA THR A 90 -0.63 11.50 -5.62
C THR A 90 -1.82 12.38 -5.21
N PRO A 91 -2.70 12.83 -6.13
CA PRO A 91 -3.85 13.66 -5.74
C PRO A 91 -4.83 12.93 -4.81
N LEU A 92 -4.95 11.60 -4.91
CA LEU A 92 -5.83 10.81 -4.05
C LEU A 92 -5.26 10.67 -2.63
N MET A 93 -3.94 10.65 -2.49
CA MET A 93 -3.23 10.50 -1.21
C MET A 93 -3.07 11.81 -0.44
N THR A 94 -3.07 12.95 -1.11
CA THR A 94 -2.89 14.28 -0.49
C THR A 94 -3.87 14.53 0.68
N PRO A 95 -5.18 14.26 0.57
CA PRO A 95 -6.14 14.44 1.68
C PRO A 95 -5.81 13.60 2.92
N TYR A 96 -5.00 12.55 2.77
CA TYR A 96 -4.62 11.62 3.84
C TYR A 96 -3.26 11.96 4.47
N ASN A 97 -2.67 13.12 4.14
CA ASN A 97 -1.40 13.60 4.70
C ASN A 97 -0.20 12.68 4.39
N SER A 98 -0.08 12.26 3.13
CA SER A 98 1.04 11.43 2.66
C SER A 98 2.41 12.08 2.83
N GLU A 99 2.48 13.41 2.89
CA GLU A 99 3.70 14.16 3.18
C GLU A 99 4.34 13.75 4.52
N LYS A 100 3.53 13.44 5.54
CA LYS A 100 4.03 13.00 6.85
C LYS A 100 4.86 11.71 6.72
N VAL A 101 4.42 10.78 5.89
CA VAL A 101 5.11 9.50 5.65
C VAL A 101 6.40 9.71 4.88
N ILE A 102 6.42 10.64 3.92
CA ILE A 102 7.66 11.02 3.21
C ILE A 102 8.67 11.63 4.18
N ARG A 103 8.25 12.56 5.04
CA ARG A 103 9.13 13.13 6.08
C ARG A 103 9.71 12.05 6.96
N GLU A 104 8.88 11.13 7.44
CA GLU A 104 9.35 10.01 8.26
C GLU A 104 10.36 9.13 7.52
N PHE A 105 10.11 8.80 6.25
CA PHE A 105 11.07 8.07 5.42
C PHE A 105 12.44 8.76 5.36
N VAL A 106 12.44 10.07 5.09
CA VAL A 106 13.70 10.84 4.96
C VAL A 106 14.41 10.99 6.31
N GLU A 107 13.67 11.26 7.39
CA GLU A 107 14.21 11.47 8.73
C GLU A 107 14.74 10.19 9.40
N LYS A 108 14.10 9.05 9.15
CA LYS A 108 14.53 7.75 9.68
C LYS A 108 15.67 7.15 8.85
N ASP A 109 15.76 7.51 7.58
CA ASP A 109 16.89 7.17 6.70
C ASP A 109 17.79 8.39 6.44
N LYS A 110 18.18 9.13 7.48
CA LYS A 110 19.01 10.36 7.35
C LYS A 110 20.28 10.15 6.52
N GLN A 111 20.97 9.03 6.74
CA GLN A 111 22.20 8.68 6.02
C GLN A 111 21.93 8.14 4.61
N GLY A 112 20.66 7.90 4.23
CA GLY A 112 20.28 7.40 2.92
C GLY A 112 20.66 5.95 2.67
N LEU A 113 20.89 5.15 3.71
CA LEU A 113 21.38 3.77 3.55
C LEU A 113 20.33 2.89 2.86
N LEU A 114 19.06 3.03 3.25
CA LEU A 114 17.96 2.30 2.60
C LEU A 114 17.71 2.86 1.20
N TYR A 115 17.59 4.18 1.08
CA TYR A 115 17.41 4.87 -0.19
C TYR A 115 18.47 4.47 -1.22
N ASP A 116 19.76 4.58 -0.87
CA ASP A 116 20.87 4.27 -1.77
C ASP A 116 20.86 2.81 -2.18
N PHE A 117 20.54 1.90 -1.27
CA PHE A 117 20.46 0.49 -1.58
C PHE A 117 19.35 0.21 -2.60
N LEU A 118 18.14 0.72 -2.35
CA LEU A 118 17.01 0.61 -3.26
C LEU A 118 17.34 1.24 -4.62
N TYR A 119 17.84 2.48 -4.63
CA TYR A 119 18.17 3.22 -5.83
C TYR A 119 19.24 2.53 -6.69
N LYS A 120 20.29 1.99 -6.06
CA LYS A 120 21.35 1.25 -6.77
C LYS A 120 20.83 -0.03 -7.40
N LYS A 121 19.99 -0.79 -6.67
CA LYS A 121 19.51 -2.11 -7.09
C LYS A 121 18.30 -2.07 -8.02
N LEU A 122 17.54 -0.99 -8.05
CA LEU A 122 16.45 -0.82 -9.02
C LEU A 122 17.01 -0.91 -10.45
N VAL A 123 16.30 -1.63 -11.32
CA VAL A 123 16.61 -1.65 -12.77
C VAL A 123 15.71 -0.72 -13.55
N ASP A 124 14.50 -0.46 -13.05
CA ASP A 124 13.53 0.45 -13.66
C ASP A 124 13.96 1.92 -13.44
N LYS A 125 14.37 2.57 -14.54
CA LYS A 125 14.80 3.98 -14.55
C LYS A 125 13.68 4.94 -14.14
N LYS A 126 12.42 4.66 -14.49
CA LYS A 126 11.29 5.51 -14.09
C LYS A 126 11.07 5.43 -12.59
N LEU A 127 11.06 4.21 -12.04
CA LEU A 127 10.90 4.01 -10.60
C LEU A 127 12.05 4.63 -9.79
N LYS A 128 13.29 4.62 -10.30
CA LYS A 128 14.41 5.37 -9.70
C LYS A 128 14.15 6.86 -9.58
N VAL A 129 13.66 7.49 -10.66
CA VAL A 129 13.33 8.92 -10.65
C VAL A 129 12.26 9.19 -9.61
N LYS A 130 11.20 8.38 -9.57
CA LYS A 130 10.11 8.53 -8.59
C LYS A 130 10.57 8.34 -7.14
N LEU A 131 11.46 7.39 -6.88
CA LEU A 131 12.06 7.20 -5.56
C LEU A 131 12.92 8.41 -5.16
N SER A 132 13.70 8.96 -6.09
CA SER A 132 14.49 10.19 -5.88
C SER A 132 13.60 11.41 -5.63
N ASP A 133 12.47 11.52 -6.33
CA ASP A 133 11.49 12.58 -6.10
C ASP A 133 10.89 12.49 -4.69
N CYS A 134 10.62 11.29 -4.19
CA CYS A 134 10.20 11.09 -2.79
C CYS A 134 11.32 11.52 -1.81
N ARG A 135 12.57 11.10 -2.06
CA ARG A 135 13.72 11.44 -1.21
C ARG A 135 13.99 12.95 -1.15
N SER A 136 13.72 13.66 -2.25
CA SER A 136 13.94 15.11 -2.37
C SER A 136 12.69 15.95 -2.11
N TYR A 137 11.64 15.35 -1.54
CA TYR A 137 10.34 16.00 -1.25
C TYR A 137 9.60 16.58 -2.48
N LYS A 138 9.97 16.15 -3.69
CA LYS A 138 9.27 16.54 -4.94
C LYS A 138 8.02 15.71 -5.21
N SER A 139 7.88 14.56 -4.55
CA SER A 139 6.71 13.70 -4.63
C SER A 139 6.26 13.28 -3.24
N THR A 140 4.95 13.33 -3.00
CA THR A 140 4.30 12.81 -1.79
C THR A 140 3.66 11.44 -2.01
N ASN A 141 3.99 10.76 -3.11
CA ASN A 141 3.40 9.49 -3.48
C ASN A 141 4.12 8.32 -2.81
N VAL A 142 3.62 7.93 -1.64
CA VAL A 142 4.14 6.84 -0.81
C VAL A 142 4.17 5.50 -1.59
N ALA A 143 3.32 5.33 -2.61
CA ALA A 143 3.30 4.12 -3.42
C ALA A 143 4.62 3.89 -4.16
N HIS A 144 5.34 4.94 -4.59
CA HIS A 144 6.64 4.80 -5.25
C HIS A 144 7.70 4.19 -4.32
N ILE A 145 7.66 4.51 -3.03
CA ILE A 145 8.57 3.90 -2.04
C ILE A 145 8.21 2.42 -1.86
N SER A 146 6.92 2.10 -1.66
CA SER A 146 6.47 0.71 -1.50
C SER A 146 6.77 -0.15 -2.74
N ALA A 147 6.60 0.39 -3.95
CA ALA A 147 6.93 -0.27 -5.20
C ALA A 147 8.43 -0.58 -5.29
N SER A 148 9.28 0.37 -4.85
CA SER A 148 10.73 0.20 -4.82
C SER A 148 11.14 -0.91 -3.85
N ILE A 149 10.62 -0.90 -2.62
CA ILE A 149 10.89 -1.95 -1.62
C ILE A 149 10.42 -3.31 -2.15
N ARG A 150 9.18 -3.40 -2.63
CA ARG A 150 8.59 -4.64 -3.19
C ARG A 150 9.44 -5.19 -4.32
N HIS A 151 9.89 -4.34 -5.24
CA HIS A 151 10.71 -4.76 -6.38
C HIS A 151 12.03 -5.41 -5.91
N ILE A 152 12.76 -4.74 -5.01
CA ILE A 152 14.08 -5.20 -4.56
C ILE A 152 13.98 -6.41 -3.63
N PHE A 153 12.95 -6.44 -2.78
CA PHE A 153 12.68 -7.57 -1.89
C PHE A 153 12.27 -8.82 -2.67
N ALA A 154 11.36 -8.71 -3.64
CA ALA A 154 10.92 -9.84 -4.45
C ALA A 154 12.04 -10.46 -5.29
N HIS A 155 13.05 -9.67 -5.67
CA HIS A 155 14.27 -10.16 -6.34
C HIS A 155 15.32 -10.73 -5.38
N GLY A 156 15.05 -10.81 -4.07
CA GLY A 156 15.94 -11.41 -3.07
C GLY A 156 17.18 -10.58 -2.74
N HIS A 157 17.22 -9.31 -3.16
CA HIS A 157 18.36 -8.43 -2.87
C HIS A 157 18.28 -7.75 -1.50
N LEU A 158 17.07 -7.54 -1.00
CA LEU A 158 16.83 -6.84 0.26
C LEU A 158 16.80 -7.83 1.43
N CYS A 159 17.75 -7.69 2.36
CA CYS A 159 17.86 -8.47 3.59
C CYS A 159 17.88 -7.51 4.79
N ALA A 160 17.63 -8.04 5.99
CA ALA A 160 17.50 -7.21 7.21
C ALA A 160 18.70 -6.29 7.50
N HIS A 161 19.91 -6.67 7.06
CA HIS A 161 21.15 -5.93 7.26
C HIS A 161 21.76 -5.36 5.97
N SER A 162 21.00 -5.32 4.87
CA SER A 162 21.50 -4.77 3.60
C SER A 162 22.09 -3.37 3.82
N ASN A 163 23.28 -3.10 3.28
CA ASN A 163 23.93 -1.78 3.32
C ASN A 163 24.15 -1.17 4.73
N GLY A 164 24.24 -1.99 5.78
CA GLY A 164 24.43 -1.50 7.15
C GLY A 164 23.24 -0.71 7.71
N ILE A 165 22.05 -0.87 7.11
CA ILE A 165 20.85 -0.16 7.54
C ILE A 165 20.46 -0.60 8.96
N ASN A 166 20.09 0.35 9.81
CA ASN A 166 19.54 0.08 11.15
C ASN A 166 18.15 -0.60 11.03
N PRO A 167 17.99 -1.85 11.49
CA PRO A 167 16.73 -2.60 11.37
C PRO A 167 15.53 -1.92 12.06
N LYS A 168 15.74 -1.18 13.14
CA LYS A 168 14.66 -0.43 13.81
C LYS A 168 14.13 0.72 12.95
N ASN A 169 15.01 1.38 12.20
CA ASN A 169 14.61 2.44 11.27
C ASN A 169 13.88 1.84 10.06
N VAL A 170 14.38 0.72 9.52
CA VAL A 170 13.67 -0.02 8.44
C VAL A 170 12.27 -0.39 8.88
N TYR A 171 12.14 -0.98 10.07
CA TYR A 171 10.86 -1.37 10.61
C TYR A 171 9.90 -0.18 10.69
N SER A 172 10.34 0.93 11.29
CA SER A 172 9.52 2.15 11.42
C SER A 172 9.07 2.69 10.07
N ILE A 173 9.98 2.79 9.10
CA ILE A 173 9.70 3.26 7.74
C ILE A 173 8.65 2.36 7.06
N CYS A 174 8.89 1.05 7.07
CA CYS A 174 8.04 0.08 6.40
C CYS A 174 6.64 -0.01 7.01
N VAL A 175 6.54 0.07 8.34
CA VAL A 175 5.27 0.12 9.06
C VAL A 175 4.52 1.40 8.73
N SER A 176 5.17 2.57 8.78
CA SER A 176 4.55 3.87 8.44
C SER A 176 4.01 3.88 7.01
N ILE A 177 4.79 3.38 6.04
CA ILE A 177 4.34 3.20 4.64
C ILE A 177 3.12 2.27 4.57
N SER A 178 3.17 1.13 5.24
CA SER A 178 2.13 0.11 5.14
C SER A 178 0.83 0.54 5.80
N GLU A 179 0.89 1.10 7.01
CA GLU A 179 -0.27 1.63 7.71
C GLU A 179 -0.94 2.75 6.92
N PHE A 180 -0.15 3.68 6.37
CA PHE A 180 -0.68 4.73 5.51
C PHE A 180 -1.44 4.17 4.31
N LEU A 181 -0.81 3.26 3.55
CA LEU A 181 -1.40 2.70 2.33
C LEU A 181 -2.66 1.87 2.64
N LEU A 182 -2.65 1.07 3.72
CA LEU A 182 -3.83 0.29 4.14
C LEU A 182 -5.00 1.20 4.54
N ASN A 183 -4.72 2.27 5.28
CA ASN A 183 -5.74 3.23 5.69
C ASN A 183 -6.28 4.02 4.50
N PHE A 184 -5.41 4.46 3.58
CA PHE A 184 -5.78 5.13 2.34
C PHE A 184 -6.71 4.25 1.49
N MET A 185 -6.33 3.01 1.21
CA MET A 185 -7.13 2.09 0.40
C MET A 185 -8.50 1.78 1.03
N ASP A 186 -8.54 1.56 2.34
CA ASP A 186 -9.78 1.30 3.08
C ASP A 186 -10.71 2.53 3.07
N ALA A 187 -10.14 3.72 3.25
CA ALA A 187 -10.90 4.96 3.23
C ALA A 187 -11.47 5.28 1.84
N GLU A 188 -10.69 5.14 0.77
CA GLU A 188 -11.18 5.36 -0.60
C GLU A 188 -12.24 4.34 -1.01
N PHE A 189 -12.05 3.06 -0.67
CA PHE A 189 -13.08 2.04 -0.88
C PHE A 189 -14.37 2.38 -0.12
N THR A 190 -14.23 2.72 1.16
CA THR A 190 -15.35 3.08 2.03
C THR A 190 -16.11 4.28 1.50
N LYS A 191 -15.40 5.36 1.16
CA LYS A 191 -15.99 6.57 0.59
C LYS A 191 -16.85 6.24 -0.63
N LYS A 192 -16.30 5.47 -1.57
CA LYS A 192 -16.99 5.09 -2.81
C LYS A 192 -18.27 4.29 -2.54
N VAL A 193 -18.19 3.26 -1.70
CA VAL A 193 -19.35 2.40 -1.38
C VAL A 193 -20.42 3.20 -0.63
N GLU A 194 -20.04 4.01 0.35
CA GLU A 194 -20.96 4.82 1.16
C GLU A 194 -21.65 5.90 0.33
N GLU A 195 -20.92 6.59 -0.55
CA GLU A 195 -21.50 7.60 -1.45
C GLU A 195 -22.55 7.01 -2.38
N TYR A 196 -22.31 5.80 -2.91
CA TYR A 196 -23.31 5.12 -3.73
C TYR A 196 -24.49 4.61 -2.90
N TYR A 197 -24.22 3.98 -1.76
CA TYR A 197 -25.24 3.44 -0.88
C TYR A 197 -26.25 4.53 -0.45
N LYS A 198 -25.76 5.72 -0.09
CA LYS A 198 -26.61 6.87 0.26
C LYS A 198 -27.47 7.38 -0.90
N LYS A 199 -26.99 7.30 -2.14
CA LYS A 199 -27.78 7.70 -3.32
C LYS A 199 -28.95 6.76 -3.52
N VAL A 200 -28.69 5.44 -3.47
CA VAL A 200 -29.73 4.43 -3.61
C VAL A 200 -30.77 4.51 -2.49
N ASP A 201 -30.33 4.73 -1.24
CA ASP A 201 -31.24 4.84 -0.09
C ASP A 201 -32.13 6.11 -0.18
N ALA A 202 -31.59 7.21 -0.71
CA ALA A 202 -32.34 8.44 -0.94
C ALA A 202 -33.39 8.33 -2.06
N ASP A 203 -33.19 7.43 -3.03
CA ASP A 203 -34.12 7.20 -4.14
C ASP A 203 -35.29 6.25 -3.75
N ILE A 204 -35.27 5.69 -2.54
CA ILE A 204 -36.31 4.77 -2.00
C ILE A 204 -37.33 5.50 -1.09
N ILE A 205 -37.06 6.76 -0.71
CA ILE A 205 -37.94 7.62 0.11
C ILE A 205 -38.65 8.65 -0.76
#